data_AF-A0A1I7I1U2-F1
#
_entry.id   AF-A0A1I7I1U2-F1
#
_cell.length_a   1.000
_cell.length_b   1.000
_cell.length_c   1.000
_cell.angle_alpha   90.00
_cell.angle_beta   90.00
_cell.angle_gamma   90.00
#
_symmetry.space_group_name_H-M   'P 1'
#
loop_
_entity.id
_entity.type
_entity.pdbx_description
1 polymer ?
#
loop_
_entity_poly.entity_id
_entity_poly.type
_entity_poly.pdbx_seq_one_letter_code
_entity_poly.pdbx_strand_id
1 'polypeptide(L)'
;MADFLTVALVCASALAAPDCSRETALDVAVAPAPTPITCLMQGETLAAQSGLVRGRETYLKVACERRRTAALRPGAETEAR
;
A
#
# COMPACT_ATOMS: atom_id res chain seq x y z
N MET A 1 -14.53 11.65 3.08
CA MET A 1 -14.05 10.30 3.45
C MET A 1 -12.82 10.00 2.59
N ALA A 2 -11.79 9.33 3.09
CA ALA A 2 -10.69 8.87 2.23
C ALA A 2 -11.02 7.46 1.73
N ASP A 3 -11.27 7.33 0.43
CA ASP A 3 -11.64 6.08 -0.25
C ASP A 3 -10.44 5.25 -0.69
N PHE A 4 -9.23 5.80 -0.61
CA PHE A 4 -7.99 5.14 -0.97
C PHE A 4 -6.96 5.21 0.16
N LEU A 5 -6.03 4.27 0.12
CA LEU A 5 -4.87 4.19 1.00
C LEU A 5 -3.62 4.09 0.12
N THR A 6 -2.70 5.02 0.30
CA THR A 6 -1.33 4.87 -0.18
C THR A 6 -0.60 3.96 0.80
N VAL A 7 -0.04 2.87 0.30
CA VAL A 7 0.69 1.87 1.07
C VAL A 7 2.11 1.83 0.53
N ALA A 8 3.07 2.27 1.33
CA ALA A 8 4.48 2.23 1.01
C ALA A 8 5.12 1.07 1.79
N LEU A 9 5.63 0.09 1.05
CA LEU A 9 6.29 -1.10 1.57
C LEU A 9 7.80 -0.97 1.37
N VAL A 10 8.56 -1.10 2.45
CA VAL A 10 10.03 -1.21 2.37
C VAL A 10 10.38 -2.68 2.26
N CYS A 11 10.91 -3.06 1.11
CA CYS A 11 11.18 -4.45 0.75
C CYS A 11 12.68 -4.73 0.81
N ALA A 12 13.08 -5.92 1.26
CA ALA A 12 14.47 -6.37 1.15
C ALA A 12 14.82 -6.63 -0.32
N SER A 13 16.02 -6.26 -0.77
CA SER A 13 16.45 -6.45 -2.17
C SER A 13 16.59 -7.90 -2.59
N ALA A 14 16.71 -8.83 -1.63
CA ALA A 14 16.69 -10.27 -1.89
C ALA A 14 15.29 -10.81 -2.22
N LEU A 15 14.23 -10.06 -1.94
CA LEU A 15 12.84 -10.47 -2.18
C LEU A 15 12.37 -9.90 -3.53
N ALA A 16 11.81 -10.75 -4.39
CA ALA A 16 11.29 -10.29 -5.66
C ALA A 16 10.09 -9.34 -5.45
N ALA A 17 9.95 -8.33 -6.31
CA ALA A 17 8.87 -7.35 -6.26
C ALA A 17 7.44 -7.94 -6.10
N PRO A 18 7.04 -9.04 -6.77
CA PRO A 18 5.73 -9.63 -6.55
C PRO A 18 5.56 -10.24 -5.14
N ASP A 19 6.63 -10.76 -4.54
CA ASP A 19 6.61 -11.43 -3.23
C ASP A 19 6.66 -10.46 -2.04
N CYS A 20 7.02 -9.20 -2.27
CA CYS A 20 6.93 -8.16 -1.24
C CYS A 20 5.47 -7.72 -1.03
N SER A 21 4.91 -8.12 0.10
CA SER A 21 3.56 -7.82 0.57
C SER A 21 3.61 -7.15 1.95
N ARG A 22 2.45 -6.82 2.53
CA ARG A 22 2.36 -6.22 3.87
C ARG A 22 2.94 -7.12 4.97
N GLU A 23 2.94 -8.43 4.73
CA GLU A 23 3.42 -9.44 5.68
C GLU A 23 4.93 -9.69 5.57
N THR A 24 5.52 -9.46 4.39
CA THR A 24 6.94 -9.74 4.10
C THR A 24 7.81 -8.48 4.02
N ALA A 25 7.19 -7.30 3.97
CA ALA A 25 7.89 -6.03 4.02
C ALA A 25 8.62 -5.85 5.36
N LEU A 26 9.78 -5.20 5.30
CA LEU A 26 10.57 -4.83 6.47
C LEU A 26 9.91 -3.68 7.25
N ASP A 27 9.23 -2.79 6.54
CA ASP A 27 8.48 -1.68 7.12
C ASP A 27 7.29 -1.30 6.22
N VAL A 28 6.23 -0.74 6.82
CA VAL A 28 4.98 -0.41 6.16
C VAL A 28 4.47 0.95 6.62
N ALA A 29 4.38 1.90 5.69
CA ALA A 29 3.74 3.19 5.91
C ALA A 29 2.40 3.26 5.16
N VAL A 30 1.37 3.78 5.84
CA VAL A 30 0.02 3.92 5.26
C VAL A 30 -0.48 5.34 5.44
N ALA A 31 -0.96 5.95 4.35
CA ALA A 31 -1.56 7.28 4.37
C ALA A 31 -2.95 7.28 3.67
N PRO A 32 -3.94 8.00 4.20
CA PRO A 32 -5.23 8.15 3.56
C PRO A 32 -5.16 9.06 2.33
N ALA A 33 -5.81 8.65 1.24
CA ALA A 33 -5.92 9.40 0.00
C ALA A 33 -7.40 9.55 -0.42
N PRO A 34 -7.85 10.76 -0.81
CA PRO A 34 -9.23 10.97 -1.24
C PRO A 34 -9.51 10.47 -2.65
N THR A 35 -8.49 10.39 -3.52
CA THR A 35 -8.64 9.99 -4.93
C THR A 35 -7.49 9.07 -5.37
N PRO A 36 -7.65 8.28 -6.46
CA PRO A 36 -6.56 7.47 -7.01
C PRO A 36 -5.34 8.30 -7.42
N ILE A 37 -5.57 9.48 -8.02
CA ILE A 37 -4.51 10.38 -8.46
C ILE A 37 -3.72 10.88 -7.26
N THR A 38 -4.41 11.34 -6.20
CA THR A 38 -3.74 11.77 -4.97
C THR A 38 -2.98 10.62 -4.32
N CYS A 39 -3.53 9.40 -4.35
CA CYS A 39 -2.87 8.22 -3.82
C CYS A 39 -1.51 7.94 -4.49
N LEU A 40 -1.48 7.99 -5.83
CA LEU A 40 -0.26 7.79 -6.62
C LEU A 40 0.77 8.90 -6.34
N MET A 41 0.35 10.17 -6.36
CA MET A 41 1.22 11.32 -6.08
C MET A 41 1.80 11.31 -4.66
N GLN A 42 1.00 10.88 -3.68
CA GLN A 42 1.46 10.71 -2.30
C GLN A 42 2.52 9.61 -2.20
N GLY A 43 2.41 8.56 -3.00
CA GLY A 43 3.42 7.50 -3.09
C GLY A 43 4.81 8.02 -3.45
N GLU A 44 4.89 8.80 -4.52
CA GLU A 44 6.13 9.44 -4.97
C GLU A 44 6.68 10.40 -3.90
N THR A 45 5.78 11.17 -3.27
CA THR A 45 6.14 12.11 -2.21
C THR A 45 6.72 11.38 -0.99
N LEU A 46 6.10 10.27 -0.57
CA LEU A 46 6.61 9.42 0.51
C LEU A 46 7.97 8.84 0.14
N ALA A 47 8.15 8.36 -1.08
CA ALA A 47 9.44 7.83 -1.54
C ALA A 47 10.55 8.87 -1.44
N ALA A 48 10.29 10.10 -1.89
CA ALA A 48 11.26 11.19 -1.91
C ALA A 48 11.61 11.72 -0.51
N GLN A 49 10.65 11.77 0.42
CA GLN A 49 10.83 12.45 1.71
C GLN A 49 11.24 11.54 2.86
N SER A 50 11.06 10.22 2.73
CA SER A 50 11.07 9.32 3.88
C SER A 50 12.43 8.73 4.24
N GLY A 51 13.42 8.79 3.33
CA GLY A 51 14.72 8.13 3.52
C GLY A 51 14.61 6.61 3.76
N LEU A 52 13.46 5.99 3.45
CA LEU A 52 13.16 4.60 3.76
C LEU A 52 14.02 3.60 2.98
N VAL A 53 14.58 4.02 1.84
CA VAL A 53 15.44 3.18 1.01
C VAL A 53 16.89 3.29 1.51
N ARG A 54 17.35 2.24 2.20
CA ARG A 54 18.75 2.08 2.62
C ARG A 54 19.57 1.47 1.48
N GLY A 55 20.00 2.32 0.54
CA GLY A 55 20.93 1.95 -0.52
C GLY A 55 20.48 0.73 -1.36
N ARG A 56 21.38 -0.23 -1.60
CA ARG A 56 21.11 -1.43 -2.42
C ARG A 56 20.46 -2.59 -1.66
N GLU A 57 20.25 -2.44 -0.36
CA GLU A 57 19.73 -3.51 0.50
C GLU A 57 18.20 -3.55 0.53
N THR A 58 17.58 -2.43 0.16
CA THR A 58 16.12 -2.28 0.19
C THR A 58 15.62 -1.56 -1.05
N TYR A 59 14.35 -1.76 -1.37
CA TYR A 59 13.63 -0.96 -2.35
C TYR A 59 12.26 -0.60 -1.79
N LEU A 60 11.64 0.43 -2.37
CA LEU A 60 10.30 0.84 -2.00
C LEU A 60 9.30 0.34 -3.03
N LYS A 61 8.22 -0.28 -2.57
CA LYS A 61 7.05 -0.64 -3.37
C LYS A 61 5.86 0.16 -2.89
N VAL A 62 5.31 1.00 -3.78
CA VAL A 62 4.10 1.77 -3.51
C VAL A 62 2.90 1.04 -4.11
N ALA A 63 1.86 0.84 -3.32
CA ALA A 63 0.57 0.34 -3.74
C ALA A 63 -0.55 1.32 -3.38
N CYS A 64 -1.52 1.46 -4.28
CA CYS A 64 -2.75 2.19 -4.02
C CYS A 64 -3.89 1.22 -3.82
N GLU A 65 -4.35 1.11 -2.59
CA GLU A 65 -5.44 0.22 -2.22
C GLU A 65 -6.72 1.02 -2.02
N ARG A 66 -7.84 0.48 -2.53
CA ARG A 66 -9.15 1.07 -2.21
C ARG A 66 -9.54 0.67 -0.79
N ARG A 67 -9.85 1.65 0.04
CA ARG A 67 -10.29 1.39 1.41
C ARG A 67 -11.64 0.66 1.35
N ARG A 68 -11.70 -0.58 1.82
CA ARG A 68 -12.98 -1.22 2.14
C ARG A 68 -13.55 -0.52 3.36
N THR A 69 -14.38 0.49 3.14
CA THR A 69 -15.34 0.94 4.15
C THR A 69 -16.32 -0.20 4.40
N ALA A 70 -16.79 -0.37 5.64
CA ALA A 70 -17.70 -1.47 6.02
C ALA A 70 -18.97 -1.57 5.14
N ALA A 71 -19.33 -0.49 4.44
CA ALA A 71 -20.42 -0.42 3.47
C ALA A 71 -20.18 -1.18 2.15
N LEU A 72 -18.94 -1.55 1.83
CA LEU A 72 -18.56 -2.19 0.58
C LEU A 72 -18.24 -3.69 0.74
N ARG A 73 -18.76 -4.41 1.76
CA ARG A 73 -18.59 -5.87 1.86
C ARG A 73 -19.27 -6.56 0.66
N PRO A 74 -18.56 -7.02 -0.38
CA PRO A 74 -19.15 -7.82 -1.43
C PRO A 74 -19.01 -9.27 -0.96
N GLY A 75 -19.97 -9.74 -0.16
CA GLY A 75 -19.89 -11.06 0.46
C GLY A 75 -20.81 -11.30 1.64
N ALA A 76 -22.00 -10.68 1.67
CA ALA A 76 -23.09 -11.07 2.55
C ALA A 76 -24.28 -11.65 1.74
N GLU A 77 -23.99 -12.22 0.57
CA GLU A 77 -24.96 -12.85 -0.32
C GLU A 77 -24.47 -14.23 -0.76
N THR A 78 -24.22 -15.15 0.19
CA THR A 78 -24.29 -16.61 -0.06
C THR A 78 -24.35 -17.32 1.31
N GLU A 79 -25.48 -17.26 1.99
CA GLU A 79 -25.91 -18.31 2.92
C GLU A 79 -27.42 -18.20 3.15
N ALA A 80 -28.20 -18.57 2.12
CA ALA A 80 -29.62 -18.85 2.23
C ALA A 80 -30.08 -19.72 1.04
N ARG A 81 -29.62 -20.97 0.98
CA ARG A 81 -30.46 -22.16 0.70
C ARG A 81 -29.67 -23.46 0.69
#